data_AF-A0A6N7PME2-F1
#
_entry.id   AF-A0A6N7PME2-F1
#
_cell.length_a   1.000
_cell.length_b   1.000
_cell.length_c   1.000
_cell.angle_alpha   90.00
_cell.angle_beta   90.00
_cell.angle_gamma   90.00
#
_symmetry.space_group_name_H-M   'P 1'
#
loop_
_entity.id
_entity.type
_entity.pdbx_description
1 polymer ?
#
loop_
_entity_poly.entity_id
_entity_poly.type
_entity_poly.pdbx_seq_one_letter_code
_entity_poly.pdbx_strand_id
1 'polypeptide(L)'
;MPPSSSTSSIPTLLTGADNDRGALIGALAFVEGVGIGAMGARELKTWIEEYLVRAGRMQRPVQVTEPMAGTLLLDTLNTVGAPPSATKALLDRILGRARSRVVFTLRGLITDPPEDGFLETATKSGRVQPLGIGTKVSWIARPQKEDSLSDVVLSLFAADILSNRNLYDQNLCVCDTCGRVSFRAKMMSRTGCREHNEGPAGVRPTSSRIT
;
A
#
# COMPACT_ATOMS: atom_id res chain seq x y z
N MET A 1 28.94 18.90 -36.56
CA MET A 1 27.80 19.11 -35.64
C MET A 1 27.74 17.91 -34.69
N PRO A 2 28.04 18.06 -33.39
CA PRO A 2 27.83 17.00 -32.42
C PRO A 2 26.37 17.02 -31.91
N PRO A 3 25.81 15.87 -31.50
CA PRO A 3 24.47 15.82 -30.90
C PRO A 3 24.51 16.34 -29.46
N SER A 4 23.60 17.25 -29.15
CA SER A 4 23.35 17.81 -27.83
C SER A 4 22.81 16.74 -26.89
N SER A 5 23.63 16.32 -25.92
CA SER A 5 23.17 15.50 -24.80
C SER A 5 22.33 16.36 -23.86
N SER A 6 21.01 16.18 -23.90
CA SER A 6 20.08 16.77 -22.94
C SER A 6 20.31 16.13 -21.57
N THR A 7 21.04 16.83 -20.70
CA THR A 7 21.15 16.53 -19.27
C THR A 7 19.79 16.74 -18.61
N SER A 8 19.07 15.64 -18.38
CA SER A 8 17.88 15.62 -17.53
C SER A 8 18.32 15.77 -16.08
N SER A 9 18.09 16.94 -15.51
CA SER A 9 18.34 17.26 -14.11
C SER A 9 17.42 16.43 -13.21
N ILE A 10 17.97 15.41 -12.56
CA ILE A 10 17.28 14.62 -11.53
C ILE A 10 17.09 15.52 -10.29
N PRO A 11 15.87 15.72 -9.78
CA PRO A 11 15.67 16.46 -8.54
C PRO A 11 16.32 15.69 -7.39
N THR A 12 17.25 16.35 -6.72
CA THR A 12 17.94 15.89 -5.50
C THR A 12 16.92 15.42 -4.46
N LEU A 13 16.82 14.09 -4.29
CA LEU A 13 16.09 13.45 -3.19
C LEU A 13 16.85 13.72 -1.89
N LEU A 14 16.58 14.88 -1.28
CA LEU A 14 17.04 15.18 0.07
C LEU A 14 16.24 14.34 1.06
N THR A 15 16.98 13.59 1.89
CA THR A 15 16.60 12.80 3.08
C THR A 15 16.29 11.30 2.86
N GLY A 16 17.27 10.44 3.19
CA GLY A 16 17.09 9.01 3.47
C GLY A 16 17.60 8.01 2.42
N ALA A 17 18.81 8.22 1.88
CA ALA A 17 19.32 7.57 0.67
C ALA A 17 19.64 6.04 0.72
N ASP A 18 19.29 5.30 1.77
CA ASP A 18 19.59 3.85 1.82
C ASP A 18 18.37 2.92 1.94
N ASN A 19 17.18 3.44 2.24
CA ASN A 19 15.93 2.66 2.21
C ASN A 19 14.74 3.60 2.01
N ASP A 20 13.95 3.43 0.94
CA ASP A 20 12.69 4.15 0.72
C ASP A 20 11.57 3.68 1.67
N ARG A 21 11.84 3.69 2.98
CA ARG A 21 10.84 3.38 4.02
C ARG A 21 9.69 4.37 4.00
N GLY A 22 9.86 5.55 3.40
CA GLY A 22 8.78 6.50 3.19
C GLY A 22 7.62 5.91 2.37
N ALA A 23 7.92 5.06 1.39
CA ALA A 23 6.90 4.35 0.62
C ALA A 23 6.10 3.38 1.53
N LEU A 24 6.80 2.59 2.35
CA LEU A 24 6.15 1.70 3.31
C LEU A 24 5.29 2.46 4.33
N ILE A 25 5.80 3.56 4.89
CA ILE A 25 5.03 4.39 5.84
C ILE A 25 3.75 4.92 5.18
N GLY A 26 3.85 5.43 3.94
CA GLY A 26 2.67 5.90 3.19
C GLY A 26 1.67 4.78 2.92
N ALA A 27 2.14 3.61 2.51
CA ALA A 27 1.30 2.44 2.29
C ALA A 27 0.57 1.98 3.55
N LEU A 28 1.28 1.88 4.69
CA LEU A 28 0.69 1.50 5.98
C LEU A 28 -0.31 2.55 6.47
N ALA A 29 0.04 3.84 6.39
CA ALA A 29 -0.85 4.94 6.78
C ALA A 29 -2.18 4.88 6.03
N PHE A 30 -2.16 4.50 4.75
CA PHE A 30 -3.38 4.28 3.98
C PHE A 30 -4.18 3.08 4.49
N VAL A 31 -3.57 1.90 4.55
CA VAL A 31 -4.26 0.65 4.90
C VAL A 31 -4.83 0.69 6.32
N GLU A 32 -4.08 1.26 7.26
CA GLU A 32 -4.53 1.43 8.65
C GLU A 32 -5.59 2.52 8.76
N GLY A 33 -5.37 3.68 8.16
CA GLY A 33 -6.31 4.80 8.19
C GLY A 33 -7.69 4.43 7.62
N VAL A 34 -7.72 3.70 6.50
CA VAL A 34 -8.98 3.17 5.96
C VAL A 34 -9.54 2.08 6.86
N GLY A 35 -8.69 1.21 7.42
CA GLY A 35 -9.11 0.09 8.27
C GLY A 35 -9.83 0.50 9.56
N ILE A 36 -9.46 1.66 10.13
CA ILE A 36 -10.11 2.22 11.32
C ILE A 36 -11.15 3.29 11.00
N GLY A 37 -11.42 3.55 9.70
CA GLY A 37 -12.36 4.58 9.26
C GLY A 37 -11.89 6.03 9.46
N ALA A 38 -10.59 6.25 9.67
CA ALA A 38 -10.00 7.59 9.83
C ALA A 38 -9.66 8.27 8.50
N MET A 39 -9.66 7.54 7.39
CA MET A 39 -9.35 8.08 6.06
C MET A 39 -10.58 8.78 5.46
N GLY A 40 -10.80 10.05 5.83
CA GLY A 40 -11.79 10.91 5.21
C GLY A 40 -11.29 11.61 3.95
N ALA A 41 -12.11 12.50 3.40
CA ALA A 41 -11.79 13.28 2.21
C ALA A 41 -10.54 14.17 2.38
N ARG A 42 -10.45 14.83 3.54
CA ARG A 42 -9.31 15.67 3.90
C ARG A 42 -8.06 14.83 4.09
N GLU A 43 -8.19 13.73 4.83
CA GLU A 43 -7.08 12.83 5.15
C GLU A 43 -6.53 12.16 3.88
N LEU A 44 -7.39 11.79 2.92
CA LEU A 44 -6.95 11.28 1.62
C LEU A 44 -6.15 12.33 0.85
N LYS A 45 -6.61 13.60 0.81
CA LYS A 45 -5.86 14.69 0.16
C LYS A 45 -4.50 14.90 0.81
N THR A 46 -4.46 14.94 2.14
CA THR A 46 -3.21 15.06 2.90
C THR A 46 -2.28 13.89 2.61
N TRP A 47 -2.81 12.66 2.57
CA TRP A 47 -2.02 11.47 2.26
C TRP A 47 -1.43 11.50 0.86
N ILE A 48 -2.22 11.88 -0.17
CA ILE A 48 -1.74 12.04 -1.54
C ILE A 48 -0.62 13.08 -1.59
N GLU A 49 -0.84 14.25 -0.99
CA GLU A 49 0.13 15.34 -1.04
C GLU A 49 1.43 14.96 -0.33
N GLU A 50 1.34 14.36 0.86
CA GLU A 50 2.49 14.01 1.68
C GLU A 50 3.31 12.86 1.09
N TYR A 51 2.65 11.73 0.79
CA TYR A 51 3.32 10.48 0.48
C TYR A 51 3.53 10.26 -1.02
N LEU A 52 2.82 10.99 -1.89
CA LEU A 52 2.95 10.82 -3.34
C LEU A 52 3.57 12.06 -3.99
N VAL A 53 2.97 13.24 -3.80
CA VAL A 53 3.35 14.45 -4.54
C VAL A 53 4.63 15.06 -3.99
N ARG A 54 4.66 15.42 -2.71
CA ARG A 54 5.82 16.04 -2.05
C ARG A 54 7.02 15.11 -2.02
N ALA A 55 6.78 13.81 -1.93
CA ALA A 55 7.82 12.79 -2.03
C ALA A 55 8.33 12.55 -3.47
N GLY A 56 7.77 13.26 -4.46
CA GLY A 56 8.20 13.17 -5.85
C GLY A 56 7.89 11.84 -6.54
N ARG A 57 6.94 11.05 -6.01
CA ARG A 57 6.56 9.72 -6.54
C ARG A 57 5.53 9.82 -7.66
N MET A 58 4.65 10.83 -7.60
CA MET A 58 3.54 11.02 -8.55
C MET A 58 3.26 12.50 -8.75
N GLN A 59 2.79 12.88 -9.93
CA GLN A 59 2.19 14.21 -10.13
C GLN A 59 0.87 14.32 -9.34
N ARG A 60 0.47 15.54 -8.97
CA ARG A 60 -0.79 15.75 -8.25
C ARG A 60 -1.97 15.23 -9.10
N PRO A 61 -2.73 14.24 -8.62
CA PRO A 61 -3.89 13.74 -9.34
C PRO A 61 -5.05 14.74 -9.19
N VAL A 62 -5.92 14.80 -10.21
CA VAL A 62 -7.17 15.59 -10.17
C VAL A 62 -8.34 14.72 -9.68
N GLN A 63 -8.23 13.41 -9.86
CA GLN A 63 -9.25 12.44 -9.51
C GLN A 63 -8.61 11.17 -8.95
N VAL A 64 -9.40 10.42 -8.19
CA VAL A 64 -9.05 9.10 -7.70
C VAL A 64 -10.05 8.10 -8.28
N THR A 65 -9.54 7.02 -8.86
CA THR A 65 -10.35 5.98 -9.48
C THR A 65 -10.07 4.66 -8.79
N GLU A 66 -11.09 3.83 -8.61
CA GLU A 66 -10.93 2.45 -8.15
C GLU A 66 -11.88 1.53 -8.92
N PRO A 67 -11.36 0.46 -9.56
CA PRO A 67 -12.17 -0.48 -10.32
C PRO A 67 -13.35 -1.03 -9.52
N MET A 68 -14.53 -1.01 -10.13
CA MET A 68 -15.81 -1.44 -9.54
C MET A 68 -16.32 -0.57 -8.37
N ALA A 69 -15.60 0.48 -7.96
CA ALA A 69 -16.07 1.45 -6.97
C ALA A 69 -16.47 2.78 -7.61
N GLY A 70 -15.72 3.24 -8.61
CA GLY A 70 -15.99 4.44 -9.39
C GLY A 70 -14.83 5.42 -9.42
N THR A 71 -15.12 6.65 -9.84
CA THR A 71 -14.15 7.76 -9.94
C THR A 71 -14.67 8.95 -9.16
N LEU A 72 -13.78 9.58 -8.39
CA LEU A 72 -14.07 10.73 -7.55
C LEU A 72 -13.09 11.86 -7.89
N LEU A 73 -13.64 13.03 -8.25
CA LEU A 73 -12.85 14.25 -8.42
C LEU A 73 -12.37 14.74 -7.05
N LEU A 74 -11.08 15.03 -6.90
CA LEU A 74 -10.53 15.49 -5.63
C LEU A 74 -10.99 16.91 -5.28
N ASP A 75 -11.27 17.74 -6.28
CA ASP A 75 -11.75 19.11 -6.05
C ASP A 75 -13.17 19.13 -5.47
N THR A 76 -14.01 18.15 -5.82
CA THR A 76 -15.41 18.09 -5.34
C THR A 76 -15.54 17.63 -3.89
N LEU A 77 -14.46 17.12 -3.30
CA LEU A 77 -14.42 16.72 -1.89
C LEU A 77 -14.69 17.88 -0.92
N ASN A 78 -14.49 19.13 -1.35
CA ASN A 78 -14.70 20.33 -0.55
C ASN A 78 -15.79 21.25 -1.13
N THR A 79 -16.45 20.88 -2.24
CA THR A 79 -17.40 21.77 -2.91
C THR A 79 -18.72 21.87 -2.14
N VAL A 80 -19.05 23.10 -1.74
CA VAL A 80 -20.36 23.50 -1.23
C VAL A 80 -21.38 23.34 -2.37
N GLY A 81 -22.19 22.29 -2.37
CA GLY A 81 -23.29 22.12 -3.34
C GLY A 81 -23.60 20.68 -3.81
N ALA A 82 -22.66 19.74 -3.70
CA ALA A 82 -22.99 18.32 -3.87
C ALA A 82 -23.65 17.78 -2.60
N PRO A 83 -24.68 16.90 -2.67
CA PRO A 83 -25.25 16.28 -1.48
C PRO A 83 -24.12 15.54 -0.73
N PRO A 84 -23.73 16.00 0.47
CA PRO A 84 -22.51 15.52 1.15
C PRO A 84 -22.51 14.00 1.38
N SER A 85 -23.70 13.40 1.47
CA SER A 85 -23.89 11.97 1.65
C SER A 85 -23.50 11.13 0.43
N ALA A 86 -23.75 11.58 -0.79
CA ALA A 86 -23.44 10.81 -2.01
C ALA A 86 -21.93 10.78 -2.28
N THR A 87 -21.26 11.92 -2.15
CA THR A 87 -19.80 12.02 -2.28
C THR A 87 -19.10 11.20 -1.20
N LYS A 88 -19.58 11.27 0.05
CA LYS A 88 -19.05 10.45 1.15
C LYS A 88 -19.24 8.96 0.88
N ALA A 89 -20.43 8.53 0.45
CA ALA A 89 -20.68 7.11 0.16
C ALA A 89 -19.81 6.59 -0.99
N LEU A 90 -19.57 7.41 -2.02
CA LEU A 90 -18.66 7.08 -3.11
C LEU A 90 -17.21 6.96 -2.61
N LEU A 91 -16.76 7.91 -1.79
CA LEU A 91 -15.44 7.87 -1.17
C LEU A 91 -15.26 6.61 -0.31
N ASP A 92 -16.21 6.33 0.59
CA ASP A 92 -16.18 5.15 1.46
C ASP A 92 -16.09 3.86 0.63
N ARG A 93 -16.80 3.79 -0.50
CA ARG A 93 -16.73 2.66 -1.44
C ARG A 93 -15.36 2.54 -2.12
N ILE A 94 -14.80 3.65 -2.62
CA ILE A 94 -13.48 3.69 -3.26
C ILE A 94 -12.40 3.24 -2.27
N LEU A 95 -12.38 3.81 -1.06
CA LEU A 95 -11.41 3.48 -0.03
C LEU A 95 -11.52 2.02 0.42
N GLY A 96 -12.74 1.56 0.72
CA GLY A 96 -12.98 0.19 1.13
C GLY A 96 -12.57 -0.83 0.06
N ARG A 97 -12.88 -0.54 -1.22
CA ARG A 97 -12.49 -1.42 -2.34
C ARG A 97 -10.99 -1.44 -2.55
N ALA A 98 -10.35 -0.26 -2.54
CA ALA A 98 -8.91 -0.15 -2.71
C ALA A 98 -8.16 -0.89 -1.60
N ARG A 99 -8.52 -0.67 -0.34
CA ARG A 99 -7.96 -1.39 0.80
C ARG A 99 -8.16 -2.90 0.68
N SER A 100 -9.36 -3.35 0.32
CA SER A 100 -9.66 -4.78 0.19
C SER A 100 -8.75 -5.45 -0.85
N ARG A 101 -8.54 -4.79 -2.00
CA ARG A 101 -7.60 -5.27 -3.04
C ARG A 101 -6.16 -5.30 -2.54
N VAL A 102 -5.70 -4.23 -1.88
CA VAL A 102 -4.35 -4.18 -1.30
C VAL A 102 -4.14 -5.32 -0.31
N VAL A 103 -5.05 -5.50 0.63
CA VAL A 103 -4.98 -6.57 1.64
C VAL A 103 -4.99 -7.95 0.99
N PHE A 104 -5.87 -8.18 0.02
CA PHE A 104 -5.95 -9.44 -0.71
C PHE A 104 -4.62 -9.76 -1.42
N THR A 105 -4.03 -8.80 -2.12
CA THR A 105 -2.74 -8.96 -2.79
C THR A 105 -1.61 -9.25 -1.79
N LEU A 106 -1.57 -8.57 -0.64
CA LEU A 106 -0.57 -8.84 0.39
C LEU A 106 -0.75 -10.20 1.07
N ARG A 107 -1.97 -10.76 1.12
CA ARG A 107 -2.18 -12.14 1.57
C ARG A 107 -1.57 -13.15 0.60
N GLY A 108 -1.68 -12.91 -0.71
CA GLY A 108 -1.00 -13.72 -1.73
C GLY A 108 0.51 -13.79 -1.52
N LEU A 109 1.16 -12.75 -0.97
CA LEU A 109 2.59 -12.80 -0.66
C LEU A 109 2.97 -13.74 0.49
N ILE A 110 2.03 -14.11 1.34
CA ILE A 110 2.29 -14.97 2.50
C ILE A 110 1.77 -16.40 2.30
N THR A 111 1.23 -16.73 1.13
CA THR A 111 0.84 -18.10 0.75
C THR A 111 2.06 -18.96 0.41
N ASP A 112 1.85 -20.27 0.31
CA ASP A 112 2.84 -21.25 -0.15
C ASP A 112 2.26 -22.03 -1.34
N PRO A 113 2.73 -21.79 -2.58
CA PRO A 113 3.79 -20.85 -2.96
C PRO A 113 3.35 -19.37 -2.86
N PRO A 114 4.28 -18.40 -2.69
CA PRO A 114 3.96 -16.96 -2.72
C PRO A 114 3.49 -16.48 -4.10
N GLU A 115 2.46 -15.63 -4.12
CA GLU A 115 1.94 -15.00 -5.34
C GLU A 115 2.61 -13.63 -5.61
N ASP A 116 3.68 -13.64 -6.39
CA ASP A 116 4.46 -12.44 -6.72
C ASP A 116 3.97 -11.64 -7.94
N GLY A 117 2.84 -12.03 -8.54
CA GLY A 117 2.36 -11.49 -9.81
C GLY A 117 2.16 -9.97 -9.82
N PHE A 118 1.81 -9.36 -8.68
CA PHE A 118 1.67 -7.91 -8.61
C PHE A 118 3.03 -7.16 -8.63
N LEU A 119 4.12 -7.77 -8.15
CA LEU A 119 5.47 -7.19 -8.22
C LEU A 119 5.96 -7.15 -9.67
N GLU A 120 5.72 -8.24 -10.41
CA GLU A 120 5.99 -8.27 -11.84
C GLU A 120 5.18 -7.23 -12.59
N THR A 121 3.88 -7.13 -12.26
CA THR A 121 2.98 -6.15 -12.87
C THR A 121 3.46 -4.73 -12.61
N ALA A 122 3.81 -4.39 -11.36
CA ALA A 122 4.33 -3.07 -11.00
C ALA A 122 5.63 -2.72 -11.74
N THR A 123 6.52 -3.70 -11.91
CA THR A 123 7.78 -3.53 -12.65
C THR A 123 7.51 -3.32 -14.14
N LYS A 124 6.70 -4.19 -14.77
CA LYS A 124 6.37 -4.13 -16.20
C LYS A 124 5.60 -2.86 -16.57
N SER A 125 4.72 -2.38 -15.68
CA SER A 125 3.94 -1.17 -15.90
C SER A 125 4.68 0.12 -15.52
N GLY A 126 5.94 0.03 -15.10
CA GLY A 126 6.75 1.20 -14.71
C GLY A 126 6.30 1.89 -13.43
N ARG A 127 5.43 1.27 -12.63
CA ARG A 127 4.96 1.79 -11.33
C ARG A 127 6.04 1.72 -10.25
N VAL A 128 7.10 0.98 -10.50
CA VAL A 128 8.33 1.01 -9.70
C VAL A 128 9.52 1.13 -10.66
N GLN A 129 10.57 1.81 -10.20
CA GLN A 129 11.79 1.98 -10.97
C GLN A 129 13.01 1.64 -10.10
N PRO A 130 13.99 0.90 -10.64
CA PRO A 130 15.23 0.67 -9.94
C PRO A 130 16.02 1.98 -9.86
N LEU A 131 16.44 2.34 -8.67
CA LEU A 131 17.35 3.43 -8.38
C LEU A 131 18.72 2.81 -8.07
N GLY A 132 19.59 2.83 -9.07
CA GLY A 132 20.95 2.33 -8.98
C GLY A 132 21.84 3.31 -8.22
N ILE A 133 21.87 3.21 -6.89
CA ILE A 133 22.85 3.90 -6.06
C ILE A 133 23.78 2.83 -5.48
N GLY A 134 24.94 2.64 -6.11
CA GLY A 134 25.97 1.72 -5.64
C GLY A 134 25.67 0.22 -5.87
N THR A 135 26.04 -0.62 -4.90
CA THR A 135 25.98 -2.09 -5.00
C THR A 135 24.63 -2.70 -4.62
N LYS A 136 23.71 -1.91 -4.04
CA LYS A 136 22.36 -2.34 -3.67
C LYS A 136 21.35 -1.64 -4.57
N VAL A 137 20.54 -2.42 -5.29
CA VAL A 137 19.43 -1.88 -6.09
C VAL A 137 18.31 -1.48 -5.12
N SER A 138 18.12 -0.18 -4.94
CA SER A 138 16.93 0.36 -4.29
C SER A 138 15.82 0.53 -5.33
N TRP A 139 14.57 0.48 -4.92
CA TRP A 139 13.42 0.72 -5.81
C TRP A 139 12.62 1.91 -5.31
N ILE A 140 12.16 2.74 -6.24
CA ILE A 140 11.29 3.88 -5.95
C ILE A 140 9.92 3.66 -6.62
N ALA A 141 8.85 3.98 -5.89
CA ALA A 141 7.51 3.96 -6.45
C ALA A 141 7.28 5.16 -7.38
N ARG A 142 6.68 4.88 -8.54
CA ARG A 142 6.36 5.80 -9.63
C ARG A 142 4.94 5.58 -10.17
N PRO A 143 3.91 5.54 -9.31
CA PRO A 143 2.55 5.39 -9.78
C PRO A 143 2.15 6.56 -10.70
N GLN A 144 1.22 6.31 -11.61
CA GLN A 144 0.67 7.30 -12.52
C GLN A 144 -0.66 7.84 -11.99
N LYS A 145 -1.05 9.05 -12.40
CA LYS A 145 -2.29 9.69 -11.92
C LYS A 145 -3.57 8.97 -12.39
N GLU A 146 -3.45 8.16 -13.44
CA GLU A 146 -4.52 7.32 -13.99
C GLU A 146 -4.61 5.94 -13.32
N ASP A 147 -3.60 5.56 -12.53
CA ASP A 147 -3.62 4.28 -11.82
C ASP A 147 -4.78 4.21 -10.84
N SER A 148 -5.29 3.00 -10.62
CA SER A 148 -6.27 2.77 -9.57
C SER A 148 -5.67 3.08 -8.19
N LEU A 149 -6.48 3.52 -7.24
CA LEU A 149 -6.01 3.82 -5.89
C LEU A 149 -5.31 2.61 -5.25
N SER A 150 -5.83 1.40 -5.46
CA SER A 150 -5.17 0.18 -5.03
C SER A 150 -3.81 -0.04 -5.71
N ASP A 151 -3.69 0.20 -7.02
CA ASP A 151 -2.40 0.09 -7.73
C ASP A 151 -1.38 1.13 -7.26
N VAL A 152 -1.84 2.35 -6.95
CA VAL A 152 -1.00 3.41 -6.36
C VAL A 152 -0.43 2.93 -5.02
N VAL A 153 -1.28 2.42 -4.12
CA VAL A 153 -0.85 1.91 -2.81
C VAL A 153 0.04 0.66 -2.95
N LEU A 154 -0.30 -0.25 -3.87
CA LEU A 154 0.51 -1.44 -4.14
C LEU A 154 1.88 -1.09 -4.72
N SER A 155 2.02 -0.01 -5.49
CA SER A 155 3.32 0.46 -5.97
C SER A 155 4.25 0.88 -4.82
N LEU A 156 3.69 1.49 -3.77
CA LEU A 156 4.43 1.87 -2.57
C LEU A 156 4.94 0.62 -1.82
N PHE A 157 4.09 -0.40 -1.66
CA PHE A 157 4.52 -1.69 -1.11
C PHE A 157 5.56 -2.36 -2.01
N ALA A 158 5.33 -2.40 -3.32
CA ALA A 158 6.22 -3.06 -4.27
C ALA A 158 7.64 -2.47 -4.22
N ALA A 159 7.78 -1.15 -4.15
CA ALA A 159 9.08 -0.50 -4.03
C ALA A 159 9.85 -0.94 -2.77
N ASP A 160 9.19 -1.00 -1.61
CA ASP A 160 9.85 -1.46 -0.37
C ASP A 160 10.10 -2.97 -0.37
N ILE A 161 9.19 -3.78 -0.92
CA ILE A 161 9.33 -5.24 -1.03
C ILE A 161 10.51 -5.61 -1.93
N LEU A 162 10.60 -5.01 -3.11
CA LEU A 162 11.70 -5.28 -4.05
C LEU A 162 13.06 -4.88 -3.46
N SER A 163 13.08 -3.88 -2.58
CA SER A 163 14.29 -3.45 -1.87
C SER A 163 14.62 -4.30 -0.64
N ASN A 164 13.64 -4.98 -0.03
CA ASN A 164 13.75 -5.61 1.29
C ASN A 164 13.05 -6.98 1.39
N ARG A 165 13.07 -7.79 0.31
CA ARG A 165 12.26 -9.03 0.20
C ARG A 165 12.37 -9.97 1.40
N ASN A 166 13.59 -10.25 1.87
CA ASN A 166 13.83 -11.13 3.01
C ASN A 166 13.06 -10.71 4.28
N LEU A 167 12.87 -9.40 4.49
CA LEU A 167 12.12 -8.90 5.65
C LEU A 167 10.64 -9.23 5.54
N TYR A 168 10.06 -9.18 4.34
CA TYR A 168 8.67 -9.53 4.09
C TYR A 168 8.42 -11.03 4.23
N ASP A 169 9.29 -11.85 3.65
CA ASP A 169 9.19 -13.31 3.74
C ASP A 169 9.20 -13.77 5.20
N GLN A 170 10.02 -13.14 6.04
CA GLN A 170 10.18 -13.54 7.44
C GLN A 170 9.20 -12.87 8.41
N ASN A 171 8.71 -11.66 8.12
CA ASN A 171 8.02 -10.86 9.14
C ASN A 171 6.62 -10.38 8.74
N LEU A 172 6.28 -10.33 7.44
CA LEU A 172 4.97 -9.84 7.00
C LEU A 172 3.86 -10.72 7.58
N CYS A 173 2.89 -10.05 8.21
CA CYS A 173 1.65 -10.62 8.70
C CYS A 173 0.47 -9.80 8.16
N VAL A 174 -0.58 -10.48 7.70
CA VAL A 174 -1.80 -9.87 7.22
C VAL A 174 -2.98 -10.59 7.85
N CYS A 175 -3.74 -9.90 8.71
CA CYS A 175 -4.85 -10.52 9.43
C CYS A 175 -5.98 -10.94 8.49
N ASP A 176 -6.47 -12.18 8.59
CA ASP A 176 -7.58 -12.68 7.76
C ASP A 176 -8.93 -12.03 8.10
N THR A 177 -9.14 -11.67 9.36
CA THR A 177 -10.39 -11.07 9.84
C THR A 177 -10.51 -9.59 9.47
N CYS A 178 -9.51 -8.77 9.81
CA CYS A 178 -9.61 -7.31 9.66
C CYS A 178 -8.68 -6.73 8.59
N GLY A 179 -7.78 -7.52 8.00
CA GLY A 179 -6.84 -7.05 7.00
C GLY A 179 -5.72 -6.15 7.54
N ARG A 180 -5.50 -6.12 8.86
CA ARG A 180 -4.38 -5.37 9.45
C ARG A 180 -3.05 -5.94 8.96
N VAL A 181 -2.18 -5.07 8.46
CA VAL A 181 -0.83 -5.40 8.00
C VAL A 181 0.16 -5.09 9.11
N SER A 182 1.08 -6.00 9.41
CA SER A 182 2.12 -5.78 10.42
C SER A 182 3.38 -6.60 10.13
N PHE A 183 4.49 -6.28 10.82
CA PHE A 183 5.76 -6.98 10.68
C PHE A 183 6.17 -7.63 12.00
N ARG A 184 5.53 -8.76 12.36
CA ARG A 184 5.67 -9.41 13.69
C ARG A 184 5.52 -10.94 13.68
N ALA A 185 5.94 -11.64 12.63
CA ALA A 185 5.68 -13.09 12.49
C ALA A 185 6.23 -13.97 13.62
N LYS A 186 7.30 -13.56 14.32
CA LYS A 186 7.87 -14.36 15.43
C LYS A 186 6.98 -14.46 16.66
N MET A 187 5.94 -13.63 16.78
CA MET A 187 5.09 -13.56 17.97
C MET A 187 3.66 -14.08 17.73
N MET A 188 3.21 -14.20 16.47
CA MET A 188 1.84 -14.50 16.09
C MET A 188 1.77 -15.23 14.74
N SER A 189 0.64 -15.87 14.42
CA SER A 189 0.40 -16.36 13.06
C SER A 189 0.58 -15.24 12.04
N ARG A 190 1.13 -15.56 10.85
CA ARG A 190 1.22 -14.60 9.73
C ARG A 190 -0.16 -14.16 9.23
N THR A 191 -1.22 -14.87 9.59
CA THR A 191 -2.62 -14.55 9.26
C THR A 191 -3.41 -13.92 10.41
N GLY A 192 -2.76 -13.65 11.56
CA GLY A 192 -3.38 -13.07 12.74
C GLY A 192 -2.99 -11.61 12.99
N CYS A 193 -3.73 -10.94 13.88
CA CYS A 193 -3.28 -9.71 14.53
C CYS A 193 -3.56 -9.76 16.03
N ARG A 194 -3.10 -8.77 16.80
CA ARG A 194 -3.27 -8.74 18.26
C ARG A 194 -4.72 -8.92 18.71
N GLU A 195 -5.67 -8.37 17.96
CA GLU A 195 -7.10 -8.46 18.24
C GLU A 195 -7.75 -9.76 17.72
N HIS A 196 -7.15 -10.42 16.73
CA HIS A 196 -7.69 -11.61 16.05
C HIS A 196 -6.67 -12.74 16.00
N ASN A 197 -5.91 -12.94 17.07
CA ASN A 197 -4.94 -14.03 17.16
C ASN A 197 -5.64 -15.28 17.67
N GLU A 198 -6.51 -15.85 16.84
CA GLU A 198 -6.93 -17.23 17.04
C GLU A 198 -5.72 -18.10 16.63
N GLY A 199 -4.89 -18.46 17.61
CA GLY A 199 -3.87 -19.48 17.40
C GLY A 199 -4.52 -20.78 16.91
N PRO A 200 -3.75 -21.70 16.29
CA PRO A 200 -4.29 -23.02 16.00
C PRO A 200 -4.88 -23.58 17.29
N ALA A 201 -6.12 -24.08 17.22
CA ALA A 201 -6.80 -24.72 18.33
C ALA A 201 -5.92 -25.87 18.85
N GLY A 202 -5.08 -25.56 19.83
CA GLY A 202 -4.33 -26.55 20.58
C GLY A 202 -5.35 -27.36 21.36
N VAL A 203 -5.62 -28.56 20.84
CA VAL A 203 -6.05 -29.77 21.55
C VAL A 203 -6.37 -29.49 23.02
N ARG A 204 -7.66 -29.35 23.35
CA ARG A 204 -8.11 -29.51 24.74
C ARG A 204 -7.63 -30.89 25.21
N PRO A 205 -6.84 -31.01 26.29
CA PRO A 205 -6.67 -32.30 26.94
C PRO A 205 -8.05 -32.78 27.37
N THR A 206 -8.39 -33.99 26.92
CA THR A 206 -9.48 -34.80 27.44
C THR A 206 -9.43 -34.82 28.97
N SER A 207 -10.36 -34.14 29.64
CA SER A 207 -10.83 -34.62 30.94
C SER A 207 -11.97 -35.59 30.68
N SER A 208 -11.58 -36.81 30.32
CA SER A 208 -12.31 -37.98 30.79
C SER A 208 -12.04 -38.13 32.29
N ARG A 209 -13.00 -38.76 32.99
CA ARG A 209 -13.06 -39.06 34.44
C ARG A 209 -13.76 -37.93 35.22
N ILE A 210 -14.80 -38.21 36.00
CA ILE A 210 -14.84 -39.18 37.11
C ILE A 210 -16.30 -39.62 37.39
N THR A 211 -16.43 -40.95 37.55
CA THR A 211 -17.39 -41.79 38.31
C THR A 211 -18.87 -41.43 38.37
#